data_AF-A0A6I2A5L0-F1
#
_entry.id   AF-A0A6I2A5L0-F1
#
_cell.length_a   1.000
_cell.length_b   1.000
_cell.length_c   1.000
_cell.angle_alpha   90.00
_cell.angle_beta   90.00
_cell.angle_gamma   90.00
#
_symmetry.space_group_name_H-M   'P 1'
#
loop_
_entity.id
_entity.type
_entity.pdbx_description
1 polymer ?
#
loop_
_entity_poly.entity_id
_entity_poly.type
_entity_poly.pdbx_seq_one_letter_code
_entity_poly.pdbx_strand_id
1 'polypeptide(L)'
;MNFVFDSSLVLYLPLYKLDGASFMSRDAYGHLCQRTGALWRPNGHYFDGTDDRIVVAHHSALDFGTGDFSLEIWLRASSGGGTIQRLVSKQSAAWLFFRLTGGKATLSIKDGTNQQAVTGSGDLRDDIWHHLVATADRDSSTGLMLSVDGETDVTDDATGIGSISNTTPLQIARFSGGAEYFKGDMGEVRIYRRLLTPLEIQRNYLATKWRYR
;
A
#
# COMPACT_ATOMS: atom_id res chain seq x y z
N MET A 1 20.20 -9.16 -17.15
CA MET A 1 18.83 -8.67 -17.43
C MET A 1 18.78 -7.24 -16.90
N ASN A 2 18.88 -6.24 -17.78
CA ASN A 2 18.81 -4.84 -17.36
C ASN A 2 17.37 -4.58 -16.92
N PHE A 3 17.15 -4.43 -15.62
CA PHE A 3 15.89 -3.90 -15.11
C PHE A 3 15.78 -2.48 -15.66
N VAL A 4 14.92 -2.28 -16.66
CA VAL A 4 14.43 -0.94 -16.96
C VAL A 4 13.71 -0.50 -15.70
N PHE A 5 14.29 0.45 -14.97
CA PHE A 5 13.61 1.07 -13.84
C PHE A 5 12.36 1.73 -14.39
N ASP A 6 11.19 1.27 -13.94
CA ASP A 6 9.95 1.98 -14.18
C ASP A 6 10.06 3.35 -13.52
N SER A 7 10.21 4.40 -14.34
CA SER A 7 10.39 5.77 -13.86
C SER A 7 9.22 6.29 -13.01
N SER A 8 8.06 5.64 -13.09
CA SER A 8 6.89 5.96 -12.26
C SER A 8 6.93 5.32 -10.87
N LEU A 9 7.85 4.37 -10.61
CA LEU A 9 8.03 3.75 -9.30
C LEU A 9 8.65 4.78 -8.34
N VAL A 10 7.83 5.31 -7.44
CA VAL A 10 8.20 6.38 -6.51
C VAL A 10 8.45 5.90 -5.09
N LEU A 11 8.09 4.66 -4.77
CA LEU A 11 8.50 3.99 -3.53
C LEU A 11 8.72 2.50 -3.81
N TYR A 12 9.86 1.96 -3.41
CA TYR A 12 10.05 0.51 -3.32
C TYR A 12 10.70 0.10 -2.01
N LEU A 13 9.97 -0.67 -1.22
CA LEU A 13 10.44 -1.25 0.03
C LEU A 13 10.48 -2.79 -0.10
N PRO A 14 11.59 -3.40 -0.54
CA PRO A 14 11.80 -4.85 -0.41
C PRO A 14 12.11 -5.18 1.05
N LEU A 15 11.08 -5.26 1.90
CA LEU A 15 11.23 -5.38 3.36
C LEU A 15 12.04 -6.61 3.78
N TYR A 16 12.02 -7.67 2.98
CA TYR A 16 12.88 -8.85 3.14
C TYR A 16 14.41 -8.58 3.00
N LYS A 17 14.82 -7.38 2.58
CA LYS A 17 16.24 -6.95 2.47
C LYS A 17 16.59 -5.76 3.37
N LEU A 18 15.66 -5.25 4.19
CA LEU A 18 15.79 -3.97 4.89
C LEU A 18 15.68 -4.17 6.41
N ASP A 19 16.69 -4.77 7.04
CA ASP A 19 16.68 -5.20 8.46
C ASP A 19 16.95 -4.09 9.51
N GLY A 20 17.40 -2.92 9.07
CA GLY A 20 17.69 -1.79 9.94
C GLY A 20 16.45 -1.08 10.50
N ALA A 21 16.59 -0.40 11.65
CA ALA A 21 15.55 0.52 12.13
C ALA A 21 15.42 1.79 11.28
N SER A 22 16.48 2.13 10.53
CA SER A 22 16.52 3.24 9.58
C SER A 22 17.13 2.73 8.28
N PHE A 23 16.45 2.92 7.15
CA PHE A 23 16.92 2.48 5.84
C PHE A 23 16.42 3.40 4.73
N MET A 24 17.06 3.30 3.57
CA MET A 24 16.64 3.99 2.35
C MET A 24 15.77 3.07 1.50
N SER A 25 14.71 3.59 0.92
CA SER A 25 13.94 2.88 -0.11
C SER A 25 14.81 2.54 -1.33
N ARG A 26 14.35 1.58 -2.15
CA ARG A 26 15.06 1.03 -3.33
C ARG A 26 14.46 1.51 -4.66
N ASP A 27 14.09 2.78 -4.69
CA ASP A 27 13.61 3.50 -5.87
C ASP A 27 14.53 4.69 -6.19
N ALA A 28 14.19 5.47 -7.23
CA ALA A 28 15.03 6.57 -7.70
C ALA A 28 15.13 7.75 -6.73
N TYR A 29 14.20 7.88 -5.77
CA TYR A 29 14.18 8.99 -4.83
C TYR A 29 14.95 8.70 -3.54
N GLY A 30 15.07 7.41 -3.17
CA GLY A 30 15.77 7.01 -1.95
C GLY A 30 15.18 7.72 -0.73
N HIS A 31 13.96 7.37 -0.35
CA HIS A 31 13.31 7.95 0.83
C HIS A 31 13.93 7.40 2.10
N LEU A 32 14.16 8.28 3.08
CA LEU A 32 14.49 7.84 4.43
C LEU A 32 13.26 7.22 5.09
N CYS A 33 13.39 5.97 5.52
CA CYS A 33 12.36 5.20 6.21
C CYS A 33 12.78 4.89 7.64
N GLN A 34 11.89 5.12 8.60
CA GLN A 34 12.08 4.83 10.02
C GLN A 34 11.11 3.74 10.46
N ARG A 35 11.64 2.55 10.80
CA ARG A 35 10.87 1.41 11.30
C ARG A 35 10.88 1.39 12.83
N THR A 36 9.71 1.35 13.44
CA THR A 36 9.54 1.17 14.89
C THR A 36 8.93 -0.20 15.18
N GLY A 37 9.57 -0.97 16.07
CA GLY A 37 9.09 -2.24 16.64
C GLY A 37 9.06 -3.46 15.71
N ALA A 38 8.48 -3.34 14.51
CA ALA A 38 8.16 -4.44 13.60
C ALA A 38 9.32 -5.43 13.37
N LEU A 39 9.22 -6.69 13.81
CA LEU A 39 10.33 -7.65 13.76
C LEU A 39 10.72 -8.05 12.33
N TRP A 40 11.99 -7.89 11.94
CA TRP A 40 12.49 -8.41 10.66
C TRP A 40 12.43 -9.94 10.61
N ARG A 41 12.03 -10.49 9.47
CA ARG A 41 11.96 -11.93 9.15
C ARG A 41 12.49 -12.16 7.72
N PRO A 42 12.92 -13.38 7.36
CA PRO A 42 13.47 -13.67 6.03
C PRO A 42 12.56 -13.28 4.84
N ASN A 43 11.24 -13.25 5.05
CA ASN A 43 10.26 -12.90 4.02
C ASN A 43 9.68 -11.49 4.19
N GLY A 44 10.18 -10.65 5.12
CA GLY A 44 9.60 -9.33 5.35
C GLY A 44 9.75 -8.81 6.77
N HIS A 45 8.79 -8.03 7.22
CA HIS A 45 8.67 -7.64 8.63
C HIS A 45 7.34 -8.09 9.19
N TYR A 46 7.35 -8.51 10.45
CA TYR A 46 6.18 -8.81 11.25
C TYR A 46 5.78 -7.59 12.07
N PHE A 47 4.52 -7.21 11.98
CA PHE A 47 3.87 -6.14 12.73
C PHE A 47 2.92 -6.79 13.75
N ASP A 48 2.99 -6.37 15.00
CA ASP A 48 2.30 -7.01 16.12
C ASP A 48 0.84 -6.54 16.31
N GLY A 49 0.46 -5.43 15.68
CA GLY A 49 -0.86 -4.79 15.78
C GLY A 49 -1.01 -3.78 16.92
N THR A 50 0.10 -3.33 17.55
CA THR A 50 0.07 -2.44 18.72
C THR A 50 0.69 -1.08 18.45
N ASP A 51 1.95 -1.02 18.03
CA ASP A 51 2.70 0.24 17.83
C ASP A 51 3.68 0.21 16.64
N ASP A 52 3.81 -0.96 16.02
CA ASP A 52 4.68 -1.24 14.89
C ASP A 52 4.32 -0.43 13.64
N ARG A 53 5.33 0.14 12.98
CA ARG A 53 5.14 0.99 11.78
C ARG A 53 6.42 1.22 11.01
N ILE A 54 6.28 1.66 9.76
CA ILE A 54 7.36 2.34 9.02
C ILE A 54 6.88 3.74 8.64
N VAL A 55 7.68 4.76 8.97
CA VAL A 55 7.44 6.15 8.57
C VAL A 55 8.36 6.48 7.41
N VAL A 56 7.79 6.87 6.29
CA VAL A 56 8.50 7.42 5.14
C VAL A 56 8.36 8.94 5.18
N ALA A 57 9.49 9.65 5.22
CA ALA A 57 9.49 11.10 5.26
C ALA A 57 8.68 11.68 4.08
N HIS A 58 8.06 12.84 4.31
CA HIS A 58 7.35 13.51 3.23
C HIS A 58 8.27 13.80 2.04
N HIS A 59 7.77 13.56 0.84
CA HIS A 59 8.42 13.88 -0.42
C HIS A 59 7.36 14.15 -1.48
N SER A 60 7.58 15.12 -2.37
CA SER A 60 6.61 15.52 -3.40
C SER A 60 6.29 14.42 -4.42
N ALA A 61 7.20 13.46 -4.61
CA ALA A 61 6.94 12.25 -5.40
C ALA A 61 5.76 11.41 -4.85
N LEU A 62 5.45 11.53 -3.55
CA LEU A 62 4.33 10.86 -2.87
C LEU A 62 3.07 11.75 -2.79
N ASP A 63 3.07 12.90 -3.48
CA ASP A 63 1.93 13.79 -3.60
C ASP A 63 1.22 13.52 -4.93
N PHE A 64 0.15 12.74 -4.87
CA PHE A 64 -0.52 12.24 -6.08
C PHE A 64 -1.39 13.30 -6.78
N GLY A 65 -1.78 14.37 -6.10
CA GLY A 65 -2.61 15.41 -6.69
C GLY A 65 -3.93 14.84 -7.20
N THR A 66 -4.23 15.12 -8.46
CA THR A 66 -5.35 14.52 -9.21
C THR A 66 -4.90 13.40 -10.15
N GLY A 67 -3.61 13.02 -10.13
CA GLY A 67 -3.06 12.04 -11.05
C GLY A 67 -3.26 10.60 -10.60
N ASP A 68 -3.13 9.70 -11.57
CA ASP A 68 -3.25 8.27 -11.36
C ASP A 68 -2.12 7.69 -10.53
N PHE A 69 -2.43 6.60 -9.81
CA PHE A 69 -1.45 5.88 -9.02
C PHE A 69 -1.81 4.41 -8.84
N SER A 70 -0.81 3.64 -8.42
CA SER A 70 -0.97 2.25 -8.00
C SER A 70 -0.19 1.97 -6.71
N LEU A 71 -0.75 1.12 -5.86
CA LEU A 71 -0.15 0.62 -4.61
C LEU A 71 -0.11 -0.89 -4.69
N GLU A 72 1.03 -1.50 -4.43
CA GLU A 72 1.22 -2.95 -4.50
C GLU A 72 1.92 -3.45 -3.23
N ILE A 73 1.37 -4.49 -2.60
CA ILE A 73 1.84 -5.03 -1.32
C ILE A 73 1.80 -6.55 -1.35
N TRP A 74 2.86 -7.20 -0.86
CA TRP A 74 2.74 -8.57 -0.37
C TRP A 74 2.56 -8.56 1.14
N LEU A 75 1.50 -9.19 1.61
CA LEU A 75 1.15 -9.25 3.03
C LEU A 75 0.63 -10.62 3.44
N ARG A 76 0.74 -10.94 4.72
CA ARG A 76 0.09 -12.06 5.39
C ARG A 76 -0.59 -11.55 6.63
N ALA A 77 -1.90 -11.30 6.57
CA ALA A 77 -2.64 -10.69 7.67
C ALA A 77 -3.12 -11.74 8.68
N SER A 78 -3.08 -11.39 9.96
CA SER A 78 -3.55 -12.28 11.02
C SER A 78 -5.01 -12.01 11.38
N SER A 79 -5.74 -13.09 11.67
CA SER A 79 -7.13 -13.04 12.17
C SER A 79 -7.29 -12.24 13.47
N GLY A 80 -6.24 -12.16 14.28
CA GLY A 80 -6.23 -11.45 15.58
C GLY A 80 -5.93 -9.95 15.51
N GLY A 81 -5.98 -9.31 14.35
CA GLY A 81 -5.82 -7.86 14.19
C GLY A 81 -7.12 -7.08 14.40
N GLY A 82 -7.02 -5.76 14.60
CA GLY A 82 -8.18 -4.89 14.77
C GLY A 82 -9.13 -4.87 13.57
N THR A 83 -10.34 -4.32 13.74
CA THR A 83 -11.34 -4.19 12.66
C THR A 83 -10.82 -3.34 11.51
N ILE A 84 -10.11 -2.25 11.81
CA ILE A 84 -9.45 -1.41 10.82
C ILE A 84 -7.94 -1.58 10.98
N GLN A 85 -7.27 -2.02 9.93
CA GLN A 85 -5.81 -2.19 9.90
C GLN A 85 -5.23 -1.40 8.74
N ARG A 86 -4.38 -0.42 9.03
CA ARG A 86 -3.84 0.47 8.01
C ARG A 86 -2.63 -0.17 7.34
N LEU A 87 -2.67 -0.35 6.02
CA LEU A 87 -1.55 -0.89 5.25
C LEU A 87 -0.65 0.26 4.79
N VAL A 88 -1.25 1.27 4.17
CA VAL A 88 -0.61 2.52 3.75
C VAL A 88 -1.54 3.67 4.12
N SER A 89 -1.01 4.74 4.73
CA SER A 89 -1.77 5.97 4.95
C SER A 89 -0.94 7.22 4.78
N LYS A 90 -1.59 8.27 4.27
CA LYS A 90 -1.03 9.61 4.19
C LYS A 90 -2.18 10.58 4.41
N GLN A 91 -2.18 11.28 5.55
CA GLN A 91 -3.38 11.95 6.05
C GLN A 91 -3.14 13.42 6.39
N SER A 92 -4.01 14.29 5.87
CA SER A 92 -4.36 15.59 6.44
C SER A 92 -5.87 15.81 6.24
N ALA A 93 -6.32 17.00 5.84
CA ALA A 93 -7.68 17.22 5.34
C ALA A 93 -7.96 16.35 4.10
N ALA A 94 -7.03 16.37 3.13
CA ALA A 94 -6.98 15.44 2.01
C ALA A 94 -6.12 14.22 2.38
N TRP A 95 -6.50 13.03 1.91
CA TRP A 95 -5.83 11.80 2.31
C TRP A 95 -5.96 10.65 1.30
N LEU A 96 -5.06 9.69 1.47
CA LEU A 96 -5.06 8.38 0.82
C LEU A 96 -4.92 7.29 1.88
N PHE A 97 -5.78 6.28 1.80
CA PHE A 97 -5.76 5.13 2.70
C PHE A 97 -5.89 3.83 1.92
N PHE A 98 -4.95 2.92 2.17
CA PHE A 98 -5.06 1.51 1.83
C PHE A 98 -5.09 0.71 3.13
N ARG A 99 -6.14 -0.08 3.35
CA ARG A 99 -6.40 -0.73 4.63
C ARG A 99 -7.09 -2.08 4.46
N LEU A 100 -7.16 -2.83 5.55
CA LEU A 100 -8.16 -3.88 5.74
C LEU A 100 -9.30 -3.33 6.62
N THR A 101 -10.54 -3.57 6.23
CA THR A 101 -11.76 -3.25 6.99
C THR A 101 -12.54 -4.54 7.22
N GLY A 102 -12.53 -5.06 8.45
CA GLY A 102 -13.05 -6.39 8.74
C GLY A 102 -12.34 -7.47 7.93
N GLY A 103 -11.05 -7.27 7.64
CA GLY A 103 -10.22 -8.16 6.83
C GLY A 103 -10.30 -7.97 5.32
N LYS A 104 -11.28 -7.21 4.84
CA LYS A 104 -11.44 -6.90 3.41
C LYS A 104 -10.55 -5.75 2.99
N ALA A 105 -9.85 -5.86 1.87
CA ALA A 105 -9.07 -4.76 1.33
C ALA A 105 -9.97 -3.57 0.98
N THR A 106 -9.53 -2.36 1.34
CA THR A 106 -10.21 -1.11 0.99
C THR A 106 -9.20 -0.07 0.55
N LEU A 107 -9.34 0.44 -0.67
CA LEU A 107 -8.71 1.70 -1.10
C LEU A 107 -9.72 2.82 -0.91
N SER A 108 -9.28 3.94 -0.37
CA SER A 108 -10.11 5.14 -0.30
C SER A 108 -9.25 6.40 -0.43
N ILE A 109 -9.85 7.43 -1.02
CA ILE A 109 -9.23 8.72 -1.30
C ILE A 109 -10.20 9.86 -0.93
N LYS A 110 -9.67 10.97 -0.43
CA LYS A 110 -10.44 12.17 -0.08
C LYS A 110 -9.65 13.43 -0.41
N ASP A 111 -10.31 14.44 -0.98
CA ASP A 111 -9.70 15.73 -1.38
C ASP A 111 -9.83 16.86 -0.33
N GLY A 112 -10.39 16.54 0.84
CA GLY A 112 -10.78 17.49 1.88
C GLY A 112 -12.28 17.63 2.05
N THR A 113 -13.04 17.38 0.97
CA THR A 113 -14.49 17.54 0.89
C THR A 113 -15.15 16.24 0.46
N ASN A 114 -14.84 15.77 -0.75
CA ASN A 114 -15.41 14.58 -1.38
C ASN A 114 -14.54 13.37 -1.11
N GLN A 115 -15.16 12.18 -1.04
CA GLN A 115 -14.49 10.92 -0.79
C GLN A 115 -15.01 9.83 -1.72
N GLN A 116 -14.11 9.00 -2.24
CA GLN A 116 -14.43 7.74 -2.91
C GLN A 116 -13.73 6.58 -2.20
N ALA A 117 -14.31 5.40 -2.28
CA ALA A 117 -13.73 4.18 -1.73
C ALA A 117 -14.22 2.95 -2.48
N VAL A 118 -13.35 1.96 -2.64
CA VAL A 118 -13.67 0.62 -3.13
C VAL A 118 -13.28 -0.39 -2.05
N THR A 119 -14.15 -1.37 -1.78
CA THR A 119 -13.88 -2.44 -0.81
C THR A 119 -14.07 -3.79 -1.46
N GLY A 120 -13.06 -4.65 -1.32
CA GLY A 120 -13.05 -6.01 -1.83
C GLY A 120 -14.02 -6.93 -1.12
N SER A 121 -14.10 -8.17 -1.61
CA SER A 121 -15.10 -9.14 -1.17
C SER A 121 -14.60 -10.08 -0.07
N GLY A 122 -13.35 -10.56 -0.19
CA GLY A 122 -12.74 -11.58 0.67
C GLY A 122 -12.09 -11.04 1.96
N ASP A 123 -12.17 -11.81 3.05
CA ASP A 123 -11.38 -11.57 4.26
C ASP A 123 -9.98 -12.15 4.07
N LEU A 124 -8.96 -11.30 4.06
CA LEU A 124 -7.55 -11.65 3.82
C LEU A 124 -6.79 -12.02 5.11
N ARG A 125 -7.49 -12.16 6.25
CA ARG A 125 -6.89 -12.47 7.55
C ARG A 125 -6.91 -13.97 7.84
N ASP A 126 -6.40 -14.73 6.90
CA ASP A 126 -6.33 -16.20 6.95
C ASP A 126 -4.92 -16.71 7.28
N ASP A 127 -4.01 -15.81 7.67
CA ASP A 127 -2.60 -16.10 7.95
C ASP A 127 -1.87 -16.73 6.73
N ILE A 128 -2.31 -16.43 5.50
CA ILE A 128 -1.65 -16.78 4.22
C ILE A 128 -1.13 -15.53 3.50
N TRP A 129 -0.07 -15.69 2.70
CA TRP A 129 0.46 -14.60 1.88
C TRP A 129 -0.46 -14.28 0.70
N HIS A 130 -0.81 -13.01 0.57
CA HIS A 130 -1.52 -12.45 -0.56
C HIS A 130 -0.73 -11.34 -1.24
N HIS A 131 -0.86 -11.28 -2.57
CA HIS A 131 -0.45 -10.14 -3.36
C HIS A 131 -1.65 -9.22 -3.56
N LEU A 132 -1.58 -8.05 -2.94
CA LEU A 132 -2.67 -7.09 -2.92
C LEU A 132 -2.27 -5.83 -3.67
N VAL A 133 -3.06 -5.46 -4.68
CA VAL A 133 -2.85 -4.26 -5.50
C VAL A 133 -4.09 -3.38 -5.48
N ALA A 134 -3.87 -2.07 -5.40
CA ALA A 134 -4.91 -1.07 -5.60
C ALA A 134 -4.47 -0.07 -6.68
N THR A 135 -5.36 0.27 -7.61
CA THR A 135 -5.12 1.33 -8.60
C THR A 135 -6.21 2.38 -8.52
N ALA A 136 -5.88 3.61 -8.92
CA ALA A 136 -6.82 4.70 -9.05
C ALA A 136 -6.60 5.43 -10.37
N ASP A 137 -7.46 5.14 -11.34
CA ASP A 137 -7.63 5.90 -12.59
C ASP A 137 -8.59 7.06 -12.29
N ARG A 138 -8.04 8.25 -12.08
CA ARG A 138 -8.76 9.39 -11.49
C ARG A 138 -9.76 10.04 -12.42
N ASP A 139 -9.81 9.60 -13.68
CA ASP A 139 -10.70 10.09 -14.71
C ASP A 139 -11.79 9.06 -15.11
N SER A 140 -11.89 7.92 -14.40
CA SER A 140 -12.78 6.80 -14.74
C SER A 140 -13.81 6.46 -13.66
N SER A 141 -15.06 6.22 -14.08
CA SER A 141 -16.16 5.78 -13.20
C SER A 141 -16.07 4.32 -12.74
N THR A 142 -15.02 3.61 -13.17
CA THR A 142 -14.61 2.30 -12.63
C THR A 142 -13.11 2.32 -12.32
N GLY A 143 -12.59 3.49 -11.97
CA GLY A 143 -11.16 3.75 -11.89
C GLY A 143 -10.50 3.34 -10.59
N LEU A 144 -11.25 3.21 -9.49
CA LEU A 144 -10.74 2.55 -8.29
C LEU A 144 -10.81 1.05 -8.54
N MET A 145 -9.70 0.34 -8.38
CA MET A 145 -9.65 -1.12 -8.54
C MET A 145 -8.86 -1.75 -7.41
N LEU A 146 -9.31 -2.93 -6.97
CA LEU A 146 -8.55 -3.84 -6.13
C LEU A 146 -8.30 -5.14 -6.88
N SER A 147 -7.09 -5.68 -6.73
CA SER A 147 -6.69 -6.99 -7.23
C SER A 147 -6.06 -7.79 -6.11
N VAL A 148 -6.38 -9.09 -6.06
CA VAL A 148 -5.82 -10.06 -5.12
C VAL A 148 -5.21 -11.21 -5.92
N ASP A 149 -3.97 -11.58 -5.58
CA ASP A 149 -3.23 -12.70 -6.17
C ASP A 149 -3.15 -12.69 -7.70
N GLY A 150 -2.97 -11.48 -8.25
CA GLY A 150 -2.79 -11.24 -9.68
C GLY A 150 -4.08 -11.01 -10.46
N GLU A 151 -5.26 -11.14 -9.83
CA GLU A 151 -6.57 -11.04 -10.48
C GLU A 151 -7.40 -9.89 -9.91
N THR A 152 -8.24 -9.24 -10.73
CA THR A 152 -9.15 -8.17 -10.28
C THR A 152 -10.25 -8.73 -9.37
N ASP A 153 -10.44 -8.13 -8.20
CA ASP A 153 -11.53 -8.45 -7.25
C ASP A 153 -12.73 -7.53 -7.49
N VAL A 154 -12.51 -6.21 -7.52
CA VAL A 154 -13.60 -5.22 -7.59
C VAL A 154 -13.12 -3.91 -8.22
N THR A 155 -14.06 -3.18 -8.83
CA THR A 155 -13.88 -1.79 -9.29
C THR A 155 -14.98 -0.87 -8.76
N ASP A 156 -14.69 0.44 -8.68
CA ASP A 156 -15.65 1.48 -8.29
C ASP A 156 -15.25 2.85 -8.89
N ASP A 157 -16.11 3.85 -8.72
CA ASP A 157 -15.91 5.21 -9.22
C ASP A 157 -14.71 5.90 -8.54
N ALA A 158 -13.84 6.51 -9.36
CA ALA A 158 -12.73 7.34 -8.90
C ALA A 158 -12.91 8.83 -9.22
N THR A 159 -13.97 9.18 -9.94
CA THR A 159 -14.23 10.54 -10.42
C THR A 159 -14.76 11.45 -9.33
N GLY A 160 -14.77 12.76 -9.60
CA GLY A 160 -15.32 13.77 -8.68
C GLY A 160 -14.45 14.07 -7.45
N ILE A 161 -13.23 13.51 -7.38
CA ILE A 161 -12.27 13.76 -6.30
C ILE A 161 -11.17 14.69 -6.81
N GLY A 162 -10.98 15.81 -6.13
CA GLY A 162 -9.89 16.75 -6.37
C GLY A 162 -8.53 16.25 -5.88
N SER A 163 -7.64 17.19 -5.62
CA SER A 163 -6.26 16.89 -5.19
C SER A 163 -6.23 16.17 -3.84
N ILE A 164 -5.52 15.04 -3.79
CA ILE A 164 -5.29 14.29 -2.55
C ILE A 164 -3.91 14.55 -1.92
N SER A 165 -3.14 15.49 -2.49
CA SER A 165 -1.81 15.86 -2.01
C SER A 165 -1.86 16.44 -0.60
N ASN A 166 -0.82 16.15 0.19
CA ASN A 166 -0.63 16.73 1.51
C ASN A 166 0.84 16.61 1.94
N THR A 167 1.24 17.39 2.93
CA THR A 167 2.65 17.45 3.38
C THR A 167 2.99 16.49 4.53
N THR A 168 2.09 15.57 4.89
CA THR A 168 2.35 14.65 6.01
C THR A 168 3.19 13.45 5.57
N PRO A 169 3.97 12.84 6.49
CA PRO A 169 4.72 11.63 6.18
C PRO A 169 3.79 10.48 5.77
N LEU A 170 4.24 9.65 4.83
CA LEU A 170 3.56 8.41 4.48
C LEU A 170 3.83 7.39 5.59
N GLN A 171 2.78 6.74 6.09
CA GLN A 171 2.84 5.69 7.08
C GLN A 171 2.58 4.34 6.41
N ILE A 172 3.36 3.33 6.78
CA ILE A 172 3.12 1.92 6.47
C ILE A 172 2.76 1.21 7.77
N ALA A 173 1.78 0.29 7.69
CA ALA A 173 1.28 -0.52 8.81
C ALA A 173 0.59 0.25 9.96
N ARG A 174 0.33 1.56 9.77
CA ARG A 174 -0.26 2.41 10.82
C ARG A 174 -1.08 3.56 10.26
N PHE A 175 -2.09 3.97 11.01
CA PHE A 175 -2.75 5.27 10.90
C PHE A 175 -2.08 6.36 11.74
N SER A 176 -1.82 7.52 11.16
CA SER A 176 -1.23 8.66 11.89
C SER A 176 -2.11 9.22 13.01
N GLY A 177 -3.45 9.14 12.87
CA GLY A 177 -4.41 9.79 13.76
C GLY A 177 -4.97 8.93 14.91
N GLY A 178 -4.52 7.68 15.10
CA GLY A 178 -5.10 6.81 16.13
C GLY A 178 -4.58 5.37 16.12
N ALA A 179 -5.27 4.51 16.87
CA ALA A 179 -4.91 3.10 17.04
C ALA A 179 -5.49 2.20 15.95
N GLU A 180 -4.89 2.25 14.77
CA GLU A 180 -5.20 1.36 13.65
C GLU A 180 -3.90 0.82 13.07
N TYR A 181 -3.45 -0.29 13.63
CA TYR A 181 -2.18 -0.93 13.29
C TYR A 181 -2.44 -2.22 12.51
N PHE A 182 -1.56 -2.52 11.57
CA PHE A 182 -1.56 -3.80 10.90
C PHE A 182 -0.97 -4.88 11.80
N LYS A 183 -1.57 -6.07 11.79
CA LYS A 183 -1.05 -7.26 12.45
C LYS A 183 -0.83 -8.36 11.41
N GLY A 184 0.43 -8.77 11.26
CA GLY A 184 0.82 -9.76 10.26
C GLY A 184 2.18 -9.46 9.67
N ASP A 185 2.52 -10.12 8.56
CA ASP A 185 3.77 -9.89 7.85
C ASP A 185 3.55 -9.00 6.61
N MET A 186 4.51 -8.14 6.29
CA MET A 186 4.62 -7.47 4.98
C MET A 186 5.97 -7.77 4.35
N GLY A 187 5.94 -8.24 3.11
CA GLY A 187 7.12 -8.67 2.38
C GLY A 187 7.73 -7.59 1.51
N GLU A 188 6.88 -6.86 0.80
CA GLU A 188 7.29 -5.74 -0.04
C GLU A 188 6.15 -4.75 -0.25
N VAL A 189 6.52 -3.49 -0.46
CA VAL A 189 5.61 -2.39 -0.79
C VAL A 189 6.15 -1.65 -2.01
N ARG A 190 5.29 -1.39 -3.00
CA ARG A 190 5.57 -0.53 -4.15
C ARG A 190 4.49 0.51 -4.35
N ILE A 191 4.90 1.70 -4.78
CA ILE A 191 4.00 2.80 -5.14
C ILE A 191 4.42 3.36 -6.49
N TYR A 192 3.46 3.50 -7.39
CA TYR A 192 3.64 4.01 -8.74
C TYR A 192 2.80 5.27 -8.96
N ARG A 193 3.32 6.22 -9.74
CA ARG A 193 2.57 7.39 -10.26
C ARG A 193 1.97 7.13 -11.65
N ARG A 194 1.44 5.92 -11.83
CA ARG A 194 0.70 5.50 -13.01
C ARG A 194 -0.21 4.34 -12.63
N LEU A 195 -1.08 3.98 -13.57
CA LEU A 195 -1.84 2.74 -13.51
C LEU A 195 -0.96 1.55 -13.87
N LEU A 196 -0.93 0.55 -13.00
CA LEU A 196 -0.54 -0.80 -13.37
C LEU A 196 -1.72 -1.43 -14.11
N THR A 197 -1.45 -1.98 -15.29
CA THR A 197 -2.46 -2.74 -16.03
C THR A 197 -2.70 -4.11 -15.38
N PRO A 198 -3.85 -4.77 -15.59
CA PRO A 198 -4.09 -6.12 -15.10
C PRO A 198 -2.98 -7.11 -15.48
N LEU A 199 -2.45 -7.01 -16.69
CA LEU A 199 -1.33 -7.85 -17.15
C LEU A 199 -0.04 -7.58 -16.37
N GLU A 200 0.25 -6.32 -16.03
CA GLU A 200 1.42 -5.99 -15.20
C GLU A 200 1.26 -6.47 -13.77
N ILE A 201 0.05 -6.37 -13.20
CA ILE A 201 -0.27 -6.90 -11.88
C ILE A 201 -0.05 -8.41 -11.84
N GLN A 202 -0.62 -9.15 -12.79
CA GLN A 202 -0.43 -10.59 -12.91
C GLN A 202 1.04 -10.96 -13.14
N ARG A 203 1.76 -10.20 -13.97
CA ARG A 203 3.20 -10.41 -14.20
C ARG A 203 4.00 -10.21 -12.91
N ASN A 204 3.74 -9.15 -12.15
CA ASN A 204 4.43 -8.89 -10.89
C ASN A 204 4.15 -10.01 -9.88
N TYR A 205 2.88 -10.40 -9.71
CA TYR A 205 2.47 -11.53 -8.87
C TYR A 205 3.27 -12.80 -9.22
N LEU A 206 3.24 -13.24 -10.47
CA LEU A 206 3.92 -14.46 -10.92
C LEU A 206 5.44 -14.38 -10.74
N ALA A 207 6.03 -13.19 -10.94
CA ALA A 207 7.46 -12.97 -10.80
C ALA A 207 7.95 -13.03 -9.34
N THR A 208 7.10 -12.71 -8.36
CA THR A 208 7.49 -12.60 -6.94
C THR A 208 6.89 -13.68 -6.03
N LYS A 209 5.79 -14.33 -6.43
CA LYS A 209 5.06 -15.31 -5.59
C LYS A 209 5.92 -16.45 -5.06
N TRP A 210 7.00 -16.80 -5.76
CA TRP A 210 7.90 -17.87 -5.31
C TRP A 210 8.53 -17.61 -3.94
N ARG A 211 8.64 -16.33 -3.52
CA ARG A 211 9.14 -15.91 -2.20
C ARG A 211 8.09 -16.00 -1.10
N TYR A 212 6.82 -15.85 -1.45
CA TYR A 212 5.70 -15.71 -0.53
C TYR A 212 4.82 -16.95 -0.66
N ARG A 213 5.16 -17.98 0.13
CA ARG A 213 4.47 -19.26 0.20
C ARG A 213 3.98 -19.52 1.61
#